data_AF-A0A0A2C277-F1
#
_entry.id   AF-A0A0A2C277-F1
#
_cell.length_a   1.000
_cell.length_b   1.000
_cell.length_c   1.000
_cell.angle_alpha   90.00
_cell.angle_beta   90.00
_cell.angle_gamma   90.00
#
_symmetry.space_group_name_H-M   'P 1'
#
loop_
_entity.id
_entity.type
_entity.pdbx_description
1 polymer ?
#
loop_
_entity_poly.entity_id
_entity_poly.type
_entity_poly.pdbx_seq_one_letter_code
_entity_poly.pdbx_strand_id
1 'polypeptide(L)' 'MGEAKRRKELGLPPREKKIKQKEKKAGFISNLSAKYPFLPFILGGVLLAVLIVDLVNYYK' A
#
# COMPACT_ATOMS: atom_id res chain seq x y z
N MET A 1 -8.56 8.52 36.29
CA MET A 1 -9.21 7.20 36.48
C MET A 1 -10.68 7.25 36.94
N GLY A 2 -11.28 8.43 37.17
CA GLY A 2 -12.61 8.53 37.81
C GLY A 2 -13.82 8.15 36.94
N GLU A 3 -13.80 8.41 35.63
CA GLU A 3 -14.97 8.12 34.77
C GLU A 3 -15.12 6.63 34.43
N ALA A 4 -14.00 5.91 34.31
CA ALA A 4 -14.01 4.47 34.07
C ALA A 4 -14.53 3.70 35.29
N LYS A 5 -14.20 4.15 36.51
CA LYS A 5 -14.70 3.58 37.76
C LYS A 5 -16.21 3.84 37.93
N ARG A 6 -16.66 5.08 37.67
CA ARG A 6 -18.09 5.44 37.69
C ARG A 6 -18.94 4.63 36.70
N ARG A 7 -18.43 4.32 35.50
CA ARG A 7 -19.13 3.46 34.54
C ARG A 7 -19.29 2.03 35.01
N LYS A 8 -18.26 1.47 35.68
CA LYS A 8 -18.32 0.13 36.28
C LYS A 8 -19.35 0.08 37.41
N GLU A 9 -19.38 1.10 38.27
CA GLU A 9 -20.35 1.20 39.37
C GLU A 9 -21.80 1.34 38.86
N LEU A 10 -22.00 2.04 37.74
CA LEU A 10 -23.30 2.20 37.10
C LEU A 10 -23.65 1.05 36.13
N GLY A 11 -22.83 0.00 36.03
CA GLY A 11 -23.06 -1.14 35.14
C GLY A 11 -23.06 -0.80 33.65
N LEU A 12 -22.59 0.39 33.25
CA LEU A 12 -22.56 0.76 31.85
C LEU A 12 -21.43 0.02 31.12
N PRO A 13 -21.68 -0.43 29.88
CA PRO A 13 -20.64 -1.04 29.09
C PRO A 13 -19.46 -0.06 28.90
N PRO A 14 -18.23 -0.57 28.84
CA PRO A 14 -17.07 0.23 28.47
C PRO A 14 -17.37 1.00 27.18
N ARG A 15 -17.01 2.29 27.13
CA ARG A 15 -17.15 3.07 25.90
C ARG A 15 -16.47 2.30 24.78
N GLU A 16 -17.20 2.01 23.71
CA GLU A 16 -16.62 1.42 22.51
C GLU A 16 -15.42 2.28 22.12
N LYS A 17 -14.23 1.70 22.20
CA LYS A 17 -13.07 2.32 21.59
C LYS A 17 -13.43 2.39 20.13
N LYS A 18 -13.72 3.59 19.62
CA LYS A 18 -13.67 3.85 18.19
C LYS A 18 -12.25 3.51 17.79
N ILE A 19 -12.04 2.26 17.40
CA ILE A 19 -10.88 1.85 16.65
C ILE A 19 -11.02 2.75 15.45
N LYS A 20 -10.27 3.86 15.45
CA LYS A 20 -9.99 4.59 14.23
C LYS A 20 -9.31 3.53 13.40
N GLN A 21 -10.10 2.81 12.61
CA GLN A 21 -9.63 2.03 11.49
C GLN A 21 -8.85 3.09 10.74
N LYS A 22 -7.53 3.07 10.93
CA LYS A 22 -6.65 3.81 10.05
C LYS A 22 -6.94 3.11 8.75
N GLU A 23 -7.88 3.65 7.99
CA GLU A 23 -7.84 3.57 6.54
C GLU A 23 -6.41 3.98 6.25
N LYS A 24 -5.53 2.98 6.13
CA LYS A 24 -4.20 3.17 5.63
C LYS A 24 -4.51 3.61 4.22
N LYS A 25 -4.62 4.93 4.00
CA LYS A 25 -4.71 5.52 2.68
C LYS A 25 -3.54 4.90 1.95
N ALA A 26 -3.82 3.89 1.15
CA ALA A 26 -2.82 3.21 0.36
C ALA A 26 -2.13 4.34 -0.39
N GLY A 27 -0.84 4.54 -0.09
CA GLY A 27 -0.09 5.64 -0.67
C GLY A 27 -0.22 5.58 -2.18
N PHE A 28 -0.12 6.73 -2.84
CA PHE A 28 -0.26 6.84 -4.30
C PHE A 28 0.49 5.74 -5.07
N ILE A 29 1.72 5.42 -4.62
CA ILE A 29 2.57 4.36 -5.16
C ILE A 29 1.93 2.96 -5.05
N SER A 30 1.36 2.62 -3.88
CA SER A 30 0.68 1.32 -3.70
C SER A 30 -0.59 1.19 -4.53
N ASN A 31 -1.36 2.26 -4.71
CA ASN A 31 -2.53 2.25 -5.60
C ASN A 31 -2.12 2.16 -7.07
N LEU A 32 -1.03 2.82 -7.45
CA LEU A 32 -0.52 2.78 -8.83
C LEU A 32 0.02 1.40 -9.20
N SER A 33 0.76 0.76 -8.29
CA SER A 33 1.26 -0.61 -8.47
C SER A 33 0.12 -1.63 -8.54
N ALA A 34 -0.93 -1.46 -7.72
CA ALA A 34 -2.12 -2.31 -7.79
C ALA A 34 -2.93 -2.09 -9.08
N LYS A 35 -3.00 -0.86 -9.58
CA LYS A 35 -3.73 -0.52 -10.82
C LYS A 35 -3.01 -0.97 -12.08
N TYR A 36 -1.67 -0.99 -12.06
CA TYR A 36 -0.84 -1.40 -13.19
C TYR A 36 0.16 -2.49 -12.79
N PRO A 37 -0.30 -3.71 -12.51
CA PRO A 37 0.56 -4.81 -12.07
C PRO A 37 1.56 -5.25 -13.15
N PHE A 38 1.25 -5.02 -14.42
CA PHE A 38 2.11 -5.38 -15.56
C PHE A 38 3.12 -4.31 -15.94
N LEU A 39 3.01 -3.09 -15.39
CA LEU A 39 3.92 -1.99 -15.67
C LEU A 39 5.41 -2.36 -15.51
N PRO A 40 5.86 -3.04 -14.43
CA PRO A 40 7.26 -3.41 -14.28
C PRO A 40 7.74 -4.38 -15.37
N PHE A 41 6.88 -5.28 -15.85
CA PHE A 41 7.24 -6.23 -16.91
C PHE A 41 7.37 -5.53 -18.26
N ILE A 42 6.48 -4.59 -18.58
CA ILE A 42 6.57 -3.80 -19.80
C ILE A 42 7.83 -2.94 -19.76
N LEU A 43 8.09 -2.26 -18.64
CA LEU A 43 9.26 -1.41 -18.48
C LEU A 43 10.56 -2.22 -18.60
N GLY A 44 10.60 -3.39 -17.95
CA GLY A 44 11.73 -4.33 -18.06
C GLY A 44 11.90 -4.88 -19.47
N GLY A 45 10.80 -5.26 -20.14
CA GLY A 45 10.82 -5.78 -21.50
C GLY A 45 11.33 -4.76 -22.52
N VAL A 46 10.91 -3.49 -22.41
CA VAL A 46 11.41 -2.40 -23.26
C VAL A 46 12.90 -2.19 -23.03
N LEU A 47 13.35 -2.14 -21.77
CA LEU A 47 14.78 -2.00 -21.45
C LEU A 47 15.61 -3.15 -22.04
N LEU A 48 15.10 -4.38 -21.94
CA LEU A 48 15.76 -5.58 -22.43
C LEU A 48 15.83 -5.59 -23.96
N ALA A 49 14.78 -5.16 -24.65
CA ALA A 49 14.78 -5.01 -26.10
C ALA A 49 15.81 -3.98 -26.57
N VAL A 50 15.92 -2.82 -25.88
CA VAL A 50 16.95 -1.81 -26.20
C VAL A 50 18.36 -2.38 -26.03
N LEU A 51 18.61 -3.12 -24.95
CA LEU A 51 19.91 -3.77 -24.72
C LEU A 51 20.25 -4.79 -25.81
N ILE A 52 19.27 -5.58 -26.28
CA ILE A 52 19.49 -6.53 -27.38
C ILE A 52 19.83 -5.80 -28.67
N VAL A 53 19.09 -4.73 -29.00
CA VAL A 53 19.35 -3.92 -30.21
C VAL A 53 20.73 -3.29 -30.15
N ASP A 54 21.09 -2.72 -28.99
CA ASP A 54 22.41 -2.12 -28.76
C ASP A 54 23.53 -3.15 -28.91
N LEU A 55 23.35 -4.35 -28.35
CA LEU A 55 24.29 -5.46 -28.48
C LEU A 55 24.46 -5.89 -29.94
N VAL A 56 23.37 -6.05 -30.68
CA VAL A 56 23.41 -6.43 -32.10
C VAL A 56 24.10 -5.36 -32.93
N ASN A 57 23.84 -4.07 -32.64
CA ASN A 57 24.51 -2.96 -33.31
C ASN A 57 26.00 -2.87 -32.96
N TYR A 58 26.38 -3.20 -31.73
CA TYR A 58 27.79 -3.17 -31.30
C TYR A 58 28.67 -4.18 -32.06
N TYR A 59 28.13 -5.35 -32.38
CA TYR A 59 28.85 -6.40 -33.11
C TYR A 59 28.68 -6.36 -34.63
N LYS A 60 27.90 -5.41 -35.16
CA LYS A 60 27.68 -5.21 -36.59
C LYS A 60 28.70 -4.26 -37.18
#